data_AF-A0A9D9C4I4-F1
#
_entry.id   AF-A0A9D9C4I4-F1
#
_cell.length_a   1.000
_cell.length_b   1.000
_cell.length_c   1.000
_cell.angle_alpha   90.00
_cell.angle_beta   90.00
_cell.angle_gamma   90.00
#
_symmetry.space_group_name_H-M   'P 1'
#
loop_
_entity.id
_entity.type
_entity.pdbx_description
1 polymer ?
#
loop_
_entity_poly.entity_id
_entity_poly.type
_entity_poly.pdbx_seq_one_letter_code
_entity_poly.pdbx_strand_id
1 'polypeptide(L)'
;MDNKIEEKKIRHSNMELLRIVAMSFIMLHHFWCHGMLYKQFTFPTYEILEGFSMGGVDLFIMISGFFGIKLSWKSVVGLALTVAFFFLVNIGVASAIFDNVNPTLRLTEFAKAPLSNSGYWFIATYFILMLVSPVVNRGIRSFTLPQLRAVILILSAVEFYSMAVIGNRV
;
A
#
# COMPACT_ATOMS: atom_id res chain seq x y z
N MET A 1 3.57 -38.99 -26.52
CA MET A 1 3.82 -38.58 -25.12
C MET A 1 4.26 -37.14 -25.15
N ASP A 2 3.32 -36.22 -24.96
CA ASP A 2 3.58 -34.78 -25.04
C ASP A 2 4.30 -34.31 -23.77
N ASN A 3 5.59 -34.03 -23.94
CA ASN A 3 6.45 -33.54 -22.87
C ASN A 3 6.15 -32.04 -22.66
N LYS A 4 5.17 -31.73 -21.79
CA LYS A 4 4.96 -30.37 -21.29
C LYS A 4 6.20 -29.99 -20.46
N ILE A 5 7.14 -29.29 -21.08
CA ILE A 5 8.20 -28.59 -20.36
C ILE A 5 7.48 -27.57 -19.47
N GLU A 6 7.42 -27.83 -18.16
CA GLU A 6 6.96 -26.83 -17.20
C GLU A 6 7.85 -25.60 -17.32
N GLU A 7 7.27 -24.51 -17.81
CA GLU A 7 7.94 -23.22 -17.90
C GLU A 7 8.26 -22.75 -16.47
N LYS A 8 9.53 -22.85 -16.07
CA LYS A 8 9.98 -22.51 -14.73
C LYS A 8 9.71 -21.02 -14.47
N LYS A 9 8.76 -20.74 -13.58
CA LYS A 9 8.43 -19.39 -13.15
C LYS A 9 9.66 -18.72 -12.53
N ILE A 10 10.26 -17.78 -13.25
CA ILE A 10 11.43 -17.02 -12.78
C ILE A 10 11.00 -16.12 -11.62
N ARG A 11 11.67 -16.28 -10.46
CA ARG A 11 11.45 -15.42 -9.29
C ARG A 11 12.37 -14.20 -9.38
N HIS A 12 11.81 -13.02 -9.16
CA HIS A 12 12.54 -11.75 -9.16
C HIS A 12 12.79 -11.29 -7.72
N SER A 13 13.83 -11.84 -7.08
CA SER A 13 14.13 -11.58 -5.66
C SER A 13 14.40 -10.09 -5.36
N ASN A 14 14.96 -9.35 -6.32
CA ASN A 14 15.12 -7.89 -6.22
C ASN A 14 13.78 -7.16 -6.09
N MET A 15 12.76 -7.59 -6.84
CA MET A 15 11.42 -7.01 -6.79
C MET A 15 10.62 -7.47 -5.56
N GLU A 16 10.89 -8.68 -5.06
CA GLU A 16 10.36 -9.14 -3.77
C GLU A 16 10.96 -8.32 -2.62
N LEU A 17 12.28 -8.08 -2.63
CA LEU A 17 12.94 -7.20 -1.66
C LEU A 17 12.40 -5.77 -1.72
N LEU A 18 12.19 -5.23 -2.92
CA LEU A 18 11.64 -3.88 -3.07
C LEU A 18 10.23 -3.74 -2.48
N ARG A 19 9.41 -4.80 -2.53
CA ARG A 19 8.10 -4.82 -1.86
C ARG A 19 8.22 -4.80 -0.34
N ILE A 20 9.22 -5.47 0.22
CA ILE A 20 9.51 -5.44 1.66
C ILE A 20 9.94 -4.02 2.05
N VAL A 21 10.82 -3.39 1.28
CA VAL A 21 11.25 -1.99 1.52
C VAL A 21 10.05 -1.03 1.46
N ALA A 22 9.18 -1.17 0.46
CA ALA A 22 7.96 -0.37 0.35
C ALA A 22 7.05 -0.54 1.59
N MET A 23 6.82 -1.78 2.03
CA MET A 23 6.05 -2.07 3.24
C MET A 23 6.70 -1.52 4.52
N SER A 24 8.04 -1.49 4.58
CA SER A 24 8.75 -0.87 5.71
C SER A 24 8.50 0.64 5.78
N PHE A 25 8.42 1.37 4.66
CA PHE A 25 8.07 2.79 4.68
C PHE A 25 6.63 3.01 5.19
N ILE A 26 5.68 2.16 4.78
CA ILE A 26 4.31 2.19 5.29
C ILE A 26 4.28 1.89 6.80
N MET A 27 5.08 0.94 7.27
CA MET A 27 5.19 0.62 8.70
C MET A 27 5.75 1.80 9.50
N LEU A 28 6.78 2.47 9.01
CA LEU A 28 7.37 3.65 9.66
C LEU A 28 6.34 4.78 9.83
N HIS A 29 5.47 4.97 8.85
CA HIS A 29 4.35 5.91 8.96
C HIS A 29 3.45 5.61 10.15
N HIS A 30 2.98 4.36 10.25
CA HIS A 30 2.08 3.94 11.33
C HIS A 30 2.80 4.00 12.67
N PHE A 31 4.09 3.68 12.71
CA PHE A 31 4.91 3.85 13.91
C PHE A 31 4.92 5.31 14.38
N TRP A 32 5.08 6.26 13.47
CA TRP A 32 5.12 7.68 13.80
C TRP A 32 3.76 8.25 14.21
N CYS A 33 2.75 8.00 13.37
CA CYS A 33 1.41 8.56 13.50
C CYS A 33 0.67 7.96 14.70
N HIS A 34 0.86 6.66 14.97
CA HIS A 34 0.16 5.95 16.03
C HIS A 34 1.04 5.66 17.26
N GLY A 35 2.36 5.63 17.15
CA GLY A 35 3.29 5.43 18.27
C GLY A 35 3.53 6.67 19.12
N MET A 36 2.63 7.65 19.12
CA MET A 36 2.66 8.87 19.94
C MET A 36 3.71 9.93 19.56
N LEU A 37 4.56 9.66 18.57
CA LEU A 37 5.55 10.62 18.09
C LEU A 37 4.98 11.74 17.22
N TYR A 38 3.74 11.61 16.72
CA TYR A 38 3.06 12.65 15.93
C TYR A 38 3.12 14.04 16.59
N LYS A 39 3.00 14.12 17.93
CA LYS A 39 3.05 15.39 18.67
C LYS A 39 4.46 15.97 18.82
N GLN A 40 5.50 15.20 18.51
CA GLN A 40 6.90 15.59 18.70
C GLN A 40 7.52 16.16 17.42
N PHE A 41 6.83 16.06 16.27
CA PHE A 41 7.38 16.42 14.96
C PHE A 41 6.82 17.76 14.52
N THR A 42 7.71 18.70 14.26
CA THR A 42 7.37 20.02 13.73
C THR A 42 7.61 20.08 12.23
N PHE A 43 6.98 21.05 11.57
CA PHE A 43 7.27 21.36 10.18
C PHE A 43 8.77 21.71 10.00
N PRO A 44 9.46 21.22 8.96
CA PRO A 44 8.98 20.41 7.82
C PRO A 44 9.17 18.89 8.00
N THR A 45 9.70 18.43 9.14
CA THR A 45 10.11 17.03 9.33
C THR A 45 8.94 16.06 9.18
N TYR A 46 7.76 16.43 9.68
CA TYR A 46 6.54 15.64 9.53
C TYR A 46 6.13 15.45 8.06
N GLU A 47 6.06 16.54 7.29
CA GLU A 47 5.67 16.53 5.86
C GLU A 47 6.60 15.65 5.02
N ILE A 48 7.90 15.72 5.29
CA ILE A 48 8.90 14.90 4.59
C ILE A 48 8.66 13.41 4.89
N LEU A 49 8.46 13.06 6.17
CA LEU A 49 8.19 11.69 6.58
C LEU A 49 6.86 11.16 6.03
N GLU A 50 5.83 12.00 5.99
CA GLU A 50 4.55 11.67 5.37
C GLU A 50 4.71 11.44 3.86
N GLY A 51 5.46 12.29 3.15
CA GLY A 51 5.75 12.12 1.74
C GLY A 51 6.46 10.79 1.42
N PHE A 52 7.48 10.41 2.20
CA PHE A 52 8.14 9.10 2.04
C PHE A 52 7.20 7.93 2.31
N SER A 53 6.29 8.09 3.28
CA SER A 53 5.30 7.08 3.64
C SER A 53 4.30 6.84 2.52
N MET A 54 3.74 7.91 1.97
CA MET A 54 2.81 7.85 0.83
C MET A 54 3.52 7.29 -0.40
N GLY A 55 4.75 7.73 -0.68
CA GLY A 55 5.57 7.16 -1.75
C GLY A 55 5.83 5.65 -1.57
N GLY A 56 5.92 5.16 -0.33
CA GLY A 56 5.98 3.73 -0.02
C GLY A 56 4.72 2.97 -0.42
N VAL A 57 3.53 3.55 -0.18
CA VAL A 57 2.24 3.00 -0.62
C VAL A 57 2.19 2.93 -2.15
N ASP A 58 2.54 4.03 -2.83
CA ASP A 58 2.54 4.12 -4.30
C ASP A 58 3.49 3.11 -4.92
N LEU A 59 4.70 2.98 -4.35
CA LEU A 59 5.69 2.01 -4.80
C LEU A 59 5.18 0.57 -4.65
N PHE A 60 4.53 0.26 -3.52
CA PHE A 60 3.95 -1.07 -3.33
C PHE A 60 2.84 -1.37 -4.36
N ILE A 61 1.96 -0.41 -4.63
CA ILE A 61 0.90 -0.55 -5.65
C ILE A 61 1.51 -0.70 -7.04
N MET A 62 2.52 0.11 -7.39
CA MET A 62 3.18 0.05 -8.69
C MET A 62 3.87 -1.30 -8.94
N ILE A 63 4.59 -1.84 -7.95
CA ILE A 63 5.19 -3.18 -8.07
C ILE A 63 4.11 -4.24 -8.21
N SER A 64 3.01 -4.12 -7.47
CA SER A 64 1.90 -5.05 -7.55
C SER A 64 1.20 -5.01 -8.91
N GLY A 65 1.02 -3.81 -9.47
CA GLY A 65 0.51 -3.58 -10.82
C GLY A 65 1.43 -4.12 -11.91
N PHE A 66 2.76 -3.98 -11.74
CA PHE A 66 3.76 -4.47 -12.69
C PHE A 66 3.67 -5.99 -12.90
N PHE A 67 3.47 -6.77 -11.84
CA PHE A 67 3.23 -8.22 -11.94
C PHE A 67 1.79 -8.61 -12.30
N GLY A 68 0.91 -7.62 -12.42
CA GLY A 68 -0.53 -7.79 -12.65
C GLY A 68 -1.26 -8.19 -11.36
N ILE A 69 -2.09 -7.29 -10.85
CA ILE A 69 -2.96 -7.58 -9.70
C ILE A 69 -4.07 -8.53 -10.16
N LYS A 70 -4.24 -9.66 -9.47
CA LYS A 70 -5.33 -10.60 -9.74
C LYS A 70 -6.09 -10.86 -8.44
N LEU A 71 -7.41 -10.85 -8.52
CA LEU A 71 -8.25 -11.34 -7.44
C LEU A 71 -8.09 -12.87 -7.37
N SER A 72 -7.42 -13.35 -6.33
CA SER A 72 -7.29 -14.76 -6.04
C SER A 72 -7.20 -14.95 -4.53
N TRP A 73 -7.64 -16.10 -4.03
CA TRP A 73 -7.52 -16.39 -2.61
C TRP A 73 -6.07 -16.28 -2.11
N LYS A 74 -5.11 -16.73 -2.93
CA LYS A 74 -3.67 -16.63 -2.63
C LYS A 74 -3.19 -15.17 -2.49
N SER A 75 -3.65 -14.26 -3.34
CA SER A 75 -3.25 -12.85 -3.27
C SER A 75 -3.90 -12.12 -2.10
N VAL A 76 -5.16 -12.41 -1.79
CA VAL A 76 -5.86 -11.86 -0.61
C VAL A 76 -5.19 -12.32 0.67
N VAL A 77 -4.97 -13.63 0.83
CA VAL A 77 -4.29 -14.19 2.01
C VAL A 77 -2.86 -13.67 2.12
N GLY A 78 -2.12 -13.60 1.00
CA GLY A 78 -0.75 -13.06 0.98
C GLY A 78 -0.68 -11.60 1.43
N LEU A 79 -1.63 -10.77 1.00
CA LEU A 79 -1.74 -9.39 1.47
C LEU A 79 -2.08 -9.35 2.97
N ALA A 80 -3.10 -10.12 3.40
CA ALA A 80 -3.53 -10.13 4.80
C ALA A 80 -2.40 -10.55 5.74
N LEU A 81 -1.62 -11.57 5.37
CA LEU A 81 -0.45 -12.02 6.13
C LEU A 81 0.65 -10.97 6.17
N THR A 82 0.90 -10.29 5.04
CA THR A 82 1.90 -9.21 4.97
C THR A 82 1.51 -8.06 5.89
N VAL A 83 0.27 -7.58 5.78
CA VAL A 83 -0.24 -6.50 6.63
C VAL A 83 -0.25 -6.90 8.11
N ALA A 84 -0.71 -8.11 8.43
CA ALA A 84 -0.70 -8.62 9.80
C ALA A 84 0.72 -8.73 10.36
N PHE A 85 1.68 -9.21 9.57
CA PHE A 85 3.08 -9.29 9.97
C PHE A 85 3.65 -7.90 10.30
N PHE A 86 3.52 -6.94 9.38
CA PHE A 86 4.03 -5.58 9.61
C PHE A 86 3.29 -4.87 10.73
N PHE A 87 2.00 -5.12 10.93
CA PHE A 87 1.24 -4.63 12.07
C PHE A 87 1.77 -5.18 13.41
N LEU A 88 2.03 -6.49 13.49
CA LEU A 88 2.60 -7.13 14.69
C LEU A 88 4.04 -6.66 14.98
N VAL A 89 4.84 -6.42 13.95
CA VAL A 89 6.17 -5.82 14.12
C VAL A 89 6.02 -4.39 14.64
N ASN A 90 5.11 -3.59 14.07
CA ASN A 90 4.87 -2.21 14.48
C ASN A 90 4.48 -2.10 15.95
N ILE A 91 3.49 -2.88 16.39
CA ILE A 91 3.02 -2.87 17.78
C ILE A 91 4.08 -3.40 18.75
N GLY A 92 4.84 -4.43 18.35
CA GLY A 92 5.93 -4.99 19.16
C GLY A 92 7.03 -3.96 19.39
N VAL A 93 7.53 -3.34 18.31
CA VAL A 93 8.56 -2.29 18.40
C VAL A 93 8.04 -1.07 19.18
N ALA A 94 6.79 -0.66 18.96
CA ALA A 94 6.21 0.48 19.67
C ALA A 94 6.08 0.19 21.18
N SER A 95 5.62 -1.00 21.56
CA SER A 95 5.53 -1.40 22.97
C SER A 95 6.89 -1.54 23.66
N ALA A 96 7.96 -1.81 22.91
CA ALA A 96 9.32 -1.91 23.45
C ALA A 96 9.98 -0.54 23.65
N ILE A 97 9.56 0.49 22.91
CA ILE A 97 10.16 1.83 22.94
C ILE A 97 9.32 2.81 23.77
N PHE A 98 8.00 2.63 23.84
CA PHE A 98 7.09 3.56 24.47
C PHE A 98 6.27 2.91 25.59
N ASP A 99 6.29 3.53 26.77
CA ASP A 99 5.59 3.02 27.96
C ASP A 99 4.05 3.14 27.89
N ASN A 100 3.52 3.96 26.98
CA ASN A 100 2.09 4.30 26.90
C ASN A 100 1.36 3.63 25.72
N VAL A 101 1.97 2.64 25.07
CA VAL A 101 1.30 1.89 24.00
C VAL A 101 0.39 0.85 24.62
N ASN A 102 -0.91 0.94 24.36
CA ASN A 102 -1.89 -0.09 24.74
C ASN A 102 -2.07 -1.09 23.59
N PRO A 103 -1.50 -2.32 23.67
CA PRO A 103 -1.52 -3.22 22.55
C PRO A 103 -2.92 -3.78 22.26
N THR A 104 -3.71 -4.01 23.30
CA THR A 104 -5.09 -4.50 23.20
C THR A 104 -5.96 -3.53 22.41
N LEU A 105 -5.87 -2.23 22.72
CA LEU A 105 -6.59 -1.19 21.97
C LEU A 105 -6.17 -1.20 20.49
N ARG A 106 -4.86 -1.25 20.22
CA ARG A 106 -4.35 -1.28 18.83
C ARG A 106 -4.83 -2.50 18.05
N LEU A 107 -4.87 -3.68 18.67
CA LEU A 107 -5.44 -4.88 18.06
C LEU A 107 -6.94 -4.71 17.76
N THR A 108 -7.70 -4.11 18.67
CA THR A 108 -9.13 -3.88 18.43
C THR A 108 -9.38 -2.89 17.29
N GLU A 109 -8.54 -1.86 17.15
CA GLU A 109 -8.62 -0.91 16.02
C GLU A 109 -8.23 -1.57 14.70
N PHE A 110 -7.19 -2.40 14.70
CA PHE A 110 -6.79 -3.16 13.52
C PHE A 110 -7.86 -4.19 13.10
N ALA A 111 -8.53 -4.86 14.04
CA ALA A 111 -9.61 -5.78 13.72
C ALA A 111 -10.81 -5.08 13.05
N LYS A 112 -11.03 -3.79 13.36
CA LYS A 112 -12.06 -2.96 12.73
C LYS A 112 -11.60 -2.33 11.41
N ALA A 113 -10.31 -2.44 11.05
CA ALA A 113 -9.73 -1.84 9.84
C ALA A 113 -10.50 -2.14 8.54
N PRO A 114 -11.00 -3.36 8.28
CA PRO A 114 -11.69 -3.65 7.03
C PRO A 114 -13.08 -3.00 6.92
N LEU A 115 -13.67 -2.58 8.05
CA LEU A 115 -15.07 -2.16 8.18
C LEU A 115 -15.20 -0.67 8.58
N SER A 116 -14.10 0.03 8.85
CA SER A 116 -14.12 1.40 9.36
C SER A 116 -13.20 2.31 8.56
N ASN A 117 -13.49 3.61 8.59
CA ASN A 117 -12.62 4.67 8.08
C ASN A 117 -11.39 4.90 9.00
N SER A 118 -10.93 3.84 9.68
CA SER A 118 -9.79 3.88 10.61
C SER A 118 -8.47 3.99 9.85
N GLY A 119 -7.38 4.26 10.56
CA GLY A 119 -6.04 4.52 10.02
C GLY A 119 -5.40 3.42 9.14
N TYR A 120 -6.14 2.37 8.79
CA TYR A 120 -5.72 1.25 7.94
C TYR A 120 -6.47 1.20 6.60
N TRP A 121 -6.80 2.38 6.06
CA TRP A 121 -7.53 2.58 4.81
C TRP A 121 -7.00 1.77 3.61
N PHE A 122 -5.68 1.53 3.58
CA PHE A 122 -5.00 0.84 2.48
C PHE A 122 -5.58 -0.57 2.21
N ILE A 123 -5.99 -1.32 3.25
CA ILE A 123 -6.50 -2.69 3.09
C ILE A 123 -7.79 -2.67 2.25
N ALA A 124 -8.72 -1.79 2.59
CA ALA A 124 -9.99 -1.66 1.90
C ALA A 124 -9.77 -1.18 0.45
N THR A 125 -8.96 -0.14 0.26
CA THR A 125 -8.65 0.41 -1.08
C THR A 125 -7.97 -0.62 -1.97
N TYR A 126 -6.99 -1.37 -1.45
CA TYR A 126 -6.29 -2.39 -2.23
C TYR A 126 -7.21 -3.57 -2.56
N PHE A 127 -8.13 -3.94 -1.66
CA PHE A 127 -9.13 -4.95 -1.95
C PHE A 127 -10.07 -4.51 -3.09
N ILE A 128 -10.55 -3.26 -3.08
CA ILE A 128 -11.32 -2.69 -4.20
C ILE A 128 -10.48 -2.71 -5.48
N LEU A 129 -9.20 -2.35 -5.42
CA LEU A 129 -8.30 -2.44 -6.57
C LEU A 129 -8.19 -3.87 -7.10
N MET A 130 -8.14 -4.90 -6.25
CA MET A 130 -8.18 -6.30 -6.69
C MET A 130 -9.49 -6.64 -7.41
N LEU A 131 -10.63 -6.13 -6.95
CA LEU A 131 -11.93 -6.35 -7.60
C LEU A 131 -11.98 -5.69 -8.98
N VAL A 132 -11.43 -4.49 -9.11
CA VAL A 132 -11.40 -3.71 -10.36
C VAL A 132 -10.27 -4.17 -11.30
N SER A 133 -9.27 -4.90 -10.78
CA SER A 133 -8.09 -5.32 -11.52
C SER A 133 -8.36 -6.07 -12.83
N PRO A 134 -9.41 -6.91 -12.98
CA PRO A 134 -9.71 -7.57 -14.26
C PRO A 134 -10.04 -6.58 -15.38
N VAL A 135 -10.63 -5.42 -15.06
CA VAL A 135 -10.93 -4.37 -16.03
C VAL A 135 -9.64 -3.61 -16.37
N VAL A 136 -8.89 -3.19 -15.35
CA VAL A 136 -7.61 -2.47 -15.50
C VAL A 136 -6.62 -3.30 -16.32
N ASN A 137 -6.44 -4.57 -15.97
CA ASN A 137 -5.53 -5.48 -16.68
C ASN A 137 -5.93 -5.71 -18.14
N ARG A 138 -7.23 -5.72 -18.45
CA ARG A 138 -7.72 -5.82 -19.83
C ARG A 138 -7.44 -4.52 -20.59
N GLY A 139 -7.74 -3.37 -19.98
CA GLY A 139 -7.46 -2.05 -20.54
C GLY A 139 -5.98 -1.86 -20.90
N ILE A 140 -5.07 -2.18 -19.97
CA ILE A 140 -3.61 -2.09 -20.18
C ILE A 140 -3.17 -2.94 -21.38
N ARG A 141 -3.75 -4.14 -21.57
CA ARG A 141 -3.41 -5.01 -22.70
C ARG A 141 -4.01 -4.54 -24.03
N SER A 142 -5.12 -3.82 -24.00
CA SER A 142 -5.80 -3.34 -25.22
C SER A 142 -5.26 -2.00 -25.73
N PHE A 143 -4.67 -1.18 -24.86
CA PHE A 143 -4.17 0.14 -25.26
C PHE A 143 -2.82 0.08 -25.95
N THR A 144 -2.66 0.95 -26.95
CA THR A 144 -1.35 1.30 -27.50
C THR A 144 -0.56 2.16 -26.50
N LEU A 145 0.77 2.22 -26.63
CA LEU A 145 1.62 3.02 -25.75
C LEU A 145 1.24 4.51 -25.71
N PRO A 146 0.89 5.18 -26.83
CA PRO A 146 0.40 6.56 -26.79
C PRO A 146 -0.91 6.71 -26.02
N GLN A 147 -1.85 5.76 -26.17
CA GLN A 147 -3.11 5.78 -25.42
C GLN A 147 -2.88 5.58 -23.92
N LEU A 148 -2.00 4.64 -23.54
CA LEU A 148 -1.66 4.41 -22.14
C LEU A 148 -1.01 5.64 -21.51
N ARG A 149 -0.10 6.31 -22.23
CA ARG A 149 0.50 7.59 -21.79
C ARG A 149 -0.55 8.67 -21.60
N ALA A 150 -1.48 8.82 -22.54
CA ALA A 150 -2.57 9.78 -22.42
C ALA A 150 -3.45 9.49 -21.20
N VAL A 151 -3.80 8.23 -20.95
CA VAL A 151 -4.56 7.82 -19.76
C VAL A 151 -3.80 8.19 -18.48
N ILE A 152 -2.50 7.88 -18.39
CA ILE A 152 -1.69 8.22 -17.22
C ILE A 152 -1.66 9.74 -17.01
N LEU A 153 -1.41 10.52 -18.07
CA LEU A 153 -1.38 11.98 -17.98
C LEU A 153 -2.73 12.57 -17.54
N ILE A 154 -3.83 12.04 -18.05
CA ILE A 154 -5.18 12.47 -17.65
C ILE A 154 -5.43 12.14 -16.18
N LEU A 155 -5.12 10.92 -15.74
CA LEU A 155 -5.31 10.52 -14.34
C LEU A 155 -4.44 11.36 -13.40
N SER A 156 -3.18 11.60 -13.75
CA SER A 156 -2.30 12.50 -13.00
C SER A 156 -2.86 13.93 -12.95
N ALA A 157 -3.35 14.46 -14.08
CA ALA A 157 -3.96 15.80 -14.12
C ALA A 157 -5.22 15.89 -13.24
N VAL A 158 -6.05 14.84 -13.22
CA VAL A 158 -7.22 14.75 -12.33
C VAL A 158 -6.80 14.73 -10.86
N GLU A 159 -5.77 13.97 -10.51
CA GLU A 159 -5.20 13.95 -9.14
C GLU A 159 -4.76 15.36 -8.72
N PHE A 160 -3.92 16.02 -9.53
CA PHE A 160 -3.45 17.38 -9.28
C PHE A 160 -4.59 18.40 -9.18
N TYR A 161 -5.60 18.31 -10.06
CA TYR A 161 -6.76 19.16 -10.00
C TYR A 161 -7.57 18.93 -8.72
N SER A 162 -7.75 17.67 -8.32
CA SER A 162 -8.46 17.32 -7.09
C SER A 162 -7.77 17.92 -5.86
N MET A 163 -6.44 17.86 -5.79
CA MET A 163 -5.66 18.50 -4.73
C MET A 163 -5.79 20.02 -4.75
N ALA A 164 -5.75 20.65 -5.92
CA ALA A 164 -5.89 22.10 -6.04
C ALA A 164 -7.30 22.59 -5.65
N VAL A 165 -8.36 21.81 -5.90
CA VAL A 165 -9.74 22.19 -5.60
C VAL A 165 -10.13 21.83 -4.17
N ILE A 166 -9.76 20.64 -3.69
CA ILE A 166 -10.09 20.16 -2.34
C ILE A 166 -9.17 20.81 -1.30
N GLY A 167 -7.88 20.99 -1.61
CA GLY A 167 -6.93 21.69 -0.75
C GLY A 167 -7.24 23.17 -0.54
N ASN A 168 -8.07 23.78 -1.40
CA ASN A 168 -8.58 25.14 -1.22
C ASN A 168 -9.89 25.21 -0.41
N ARG A 169 -10.42 24.08 0.07
CA ARG A 169 -11.71 23.99 0.80
C ARG A 169 -11.56 23.57 2.26
N VAL A 170 -10.33 23.48 2.77
CA VAL A 170 -10.00 23.19 4.18
C VAL A 170 -9.13 24.32 4.69
#